data_AF-A0A2H1YIM3-F1
#
_entry.id   AF-A0A2H1YIM3-F1
#
_cell.length_a   1.000
_cell.length_b   1.000
_cell.length_c   1.000
_cell.angle_alpha   90.00
_cell.angle_beta   90.00
_cell.angle_gamma   90.00
#
_symmetry.space_group_name_H-M   'P 1'
#
loop_
_entity.id
_entity.type
_entity.pdbx_description
1 polymer ?
#
loop_
_entity_poly.entity_id
_entity_poly.type
_entity_poly.pdbx_seq_one_letter_code
_entity_poly.pdbx_strand_id
1 'polypeptide(L)'
;MENIFRYYEFSDFFKDESASFLGNEICYAILNEEHFLIFEKDKETYNLYVSKYKEVSEIGVKPPEILEVLVKNYDKSIPEHRVFLRKYLY
;
A
#
# COMPACT_ATOMS: atom_id res chain seq x y z
N MET A 1 0.53 4.33 13.50
CA MET A 1 0.99 3.53 12.35
C MET A 1 2.31 4.08 11.78
N GLU A 2 2.61 5.38 11.89
CA GLU A 2 3.83 6.03 11.34
C GLU A 2 5.15 5.26 11.50
N ASN A 3 5.45 4.67 12.66
CA ASN A 3 6.70 3.94 12.86
C ASN A 3 6.85 2.72 11.94
N ILE A 4 5.74 2.09 11.52
CA ILE A 4 5.76 0.95 10.60
C ILE A 4 6.09 1.43 9.19
N PHE A 5 5.44 2.49 8.74
CA PHE A 5 5.66 3.04 7.41
C PHE A 5 7.10 3.52 7.22
N ARG A 6 7.65 4.22 8.22
CA ARG A 6 9.07 4.63 8.18
C ARG A 6 10.04 3.44 8.20
N TYR A 7 9.75 2.40 8.99
CA TYR A 7 10.62 1.23 9.10
C TYR A 7 10.68 0.44 7.78
N TYR A 8 9.58 0.39 7.04
CA TYR A 8 9.45 -0.34 5.78
C TYR A 8 9.57 0.56 4.54
N GLU A 9 10.11 1.76 4.69
CA GLU A 9 10.38 2.72 3.60
C GLU A 9 9.16 3.04 2.73
N PHE A 10 7.97 3.12 3.34
CA PHE A 10 6.79 3.64 2.66
C PHE A 10 6.95 5.14 2.40
N SER A 11 6.38 5.60 1.29
CA SER A 11 6.21 7.01 0.97
C SER A 11 5.36 7.72 2.03
N ASP A 12 5.37 9.05 1.98
CA ASP A 12 4.33 9.82 2.66
C ASP A 12 2.95 9.51 2.06
N PHE A 13 1.90 9.75 2.85
CA PHE A 13 0.53 9.64 2.36
C PHE A 13 0.22 10.79 1.41
N PHE A 14 -0.42 10.46 0.29
CA PHE A 14 -0.93 11.40 -0.68
C PHE A 14 -2.30 10.94 -1.18
N LYS A 15 -3.06 11.85 -1.77
CA LYS A 15 -4.41 11.54 -2.25
C LYS A 15 -4.36 10.71 -3.53
N ASP A 16 -5.15 9.64 -3.60
CA ASP A 16 -5.39 8.91 -4.83
C ASP A 16 -6.28 9.71 -5.80
N GLU A 17 -5.82 9.87 -7.04
CA GLU A 17 -6.56 10.42 -8.16
C GLU A 17 -6.82 9.37 -9.26
N SER A 18 -6.36 8.13 -9.08
CA SER A 18 -6.53 7.03 -10.05
C SER A 18 -7.93 6.41 -10.08
N ALA A 19 -8.77 6.77 -9.12
CA ALA A 19 -10.07 6.15 -8.81
C ALA A 19 -10.00 4.69 -8.31
N SER A 20 -8.81 4.13 -8.11
CA SER A 20 -8.63 2.74 -7.64
C SER A 20 -8.88 2.60 -6.15
N PHE A 21 -8.66 3.67 -5.39
CA PHE A 21 -8.81 3.71 -3.92
C PHE A 21 -9.88 4.71 -3.50
N LEU A 22 -10.89 4.93 -4.35
CA LEU A 22 -12.04 5.80 -4.08
C LEU A 22 -11.68 7.24 -3.64
N GLY A 23 -10.50 7.73 -4.03
CA GLY A 23 -10.01 9.06 -3.63
C GLY A 23 -9.44 9.15 -2.21
N ASN A 24 -9.21 8.00 -1.56
CA ASN A 24 -8.59 7.89 -0.25
C ASN A 24 -7.11 8.27 -0.29
N GLU A 25 -6.53 8.54 0.87
CA GLU A 25 -5.08 8.72 0.99
C GLU A 25 -4.39 7.36 0.88
N ILE A 26 -3.32 7.31 0.09
CA ILE A 26 -2.50 6.12 -0.09
C ILE A 26 -1.02 6.44 0.19
N CYS A 27 -0.27 5.43 0.61
CA CYS A 27 1.18 5.43 0.54
C CYS A 27 1.68 4.09 -0.03
N TYR A 28 2.89 4.07 -0.56
CA TYR A 28 3.43 2.86 -1.19
C TYR A 28 4.85 2.55 -0.75
N ALA A 29 5.21 1.27 -0.83
CA ALA A 29 6.59 0.79 -0.75
C ALA A 29 6.92 0.02 -2.03
N ILE A 30 8.15 0.20 -2.51
CA ILE A 30 8.65 -0.41 -3.74
C ILE A 30 9.07 -1.84 -3.43
N LEU A 31 8.51 -2.82 -4.15
CA LEU A 31 8.97 -4.22 -4.07
C LEU A 31 10.00 -4.53 -5.15
N ASN A 32 9.75 -4.06 -6.37
CA ASN A 32 10.65 -4.10 -7.51
C ASN A 32 10.24 -3.03 -8.55
N GLU A 33 10.76 -3.11 -9.78
CA GLU A 33 10.51 -2.12 -10.84
C GLU A 33 9.02 -1.93 -11.18
N GLU A 34 8.21 -2.99 -11.11
CA GLU A 34 6.78 -2.96 -11.50
C GLU A 34 5.82 -3.26 -10.34
N HIS A 35 6.29 -3.73 -9.19
CA HIS A 35 5.43 -4.18 -8.09
C HIS A 35 5.59 -3.32 -6.84
N PHE A 36 4.47 -3.04 -6.18
CA PHE A 36 4.39 -2.13 -5.06
C PHE A 36 3.42 -2.64 -4.00
N LEU A 37 3.77 -2.47 -2.73
CA LEU A 37 2.79 -2.55 -1.64
C LEU A 37 2.12 -1.20 -1.50
N ILE A 38 0.80 -1.19 -1.36
CA ILE A 38 0.03 0.02 -1.14
C ILE A 38 -0.74 -0.11 0.16
N PHE A 39 -0.62 0.90 1.02
CA PHE A 39 -1.57 1.14 2.09
C PHE A 39 -2.56 2.19 1.66
N GLU A 40 -3.84 1.83 1.71
CA GLU A 40 -4.95 2.78 1.63
C GLU A 40 -5.40 3.12 3.05
N LYS A 41 -5.59 4.40 3.31
CA LYS A 41 -6.20 4.90 4.55
C LYS A 41 -7.65 5.26 4.28
N ASP A 42 -8.55 4.36 4.66
CA ASP A 42 -10.00 4.61 4.68
C ASP A 42 -10.41 5.00 6.10
N LYS A 43 -10.54 6.31 6.33
CA LYS A 43 -10.85 6.92 7.64
C LYS A 43 -9.81 6.53 8.70
N GLU A 44 -10.21 5.70 9.67
CA GLU A 44 -9.38 5.20 10.77
C GLU A 44 -8.82 3.80 10.50
N THR A 45 -9.10 3.24 9.33
CA THR A 45 -8.70 1.89 8.94
C THR A 45 -7.67 1.93 7.82
N TYR A 46 -6.80 0.92 7.80
CA TYR A 46 -5.78 0.78 6.79
C TYR A 46 -5.99 -0.53 6.03
N ASN A 47 -5.97 -0.50 4.71
CA ASN A 47 -6.02 -1.71 3.89
C ASN A 47 -4.67 -1.87 3.18
N LEU A 48 -4.14 -3.09 3.17
CA LEU A 48 -2.88 -3.43 2.52
C LEU A 48 -3.14 -4.18 1.23
N TYR A 49 -2.53 -3.71 0.17
CA TYR A 49 -2.61 -4.28 -1.17
C TYR A 49 -1.22 -4.60 -1.71
N VAL A 50 -1.16 -5.57 -2.61
CA VAL A 50 -0.08 -5.69 -3.59
C VAL A 50 -0.60 -5.23 -4.93
N SER A 51 0.21 -4.47 -5.65
CA SER A 51 -0.17 -3.85 -6.90
C SER A 51 0.94 -3.94 -7.95
N LYS A 52 0.54 -3.83 -9.21
CA LYS A 52 1.44 -3.74 -10.35
C LYS A 52 1.17 -2.45 -11.15
N TYR A 53 2.23 -1.70 -11.41
CA TYR A 53 2.26 -0.52 -12.28
C TYR A 53 3.44 -0.60 -13.24
N LYS A 54 3.42 0.16 -14.33
CA LYS A 54 4.58 0.21 -15.24
C LYS A 54 5.72 1.03 -14.67
N GLU A 55 5.38 2.03 -13.88
CA GLU A 55 6.33 2.94 -13.25
C GLU A 55 5.74 3.53 -11.96
N VAL A 56 6.61 3.93 -11.04
CA VAL A 56 6.22 4.52 -9.75
C VAL A 56 5.39 5.79 -9.89
N SER A 57 5.58 6.55 -10.99
CA SER A 57 4.88 7.81 -11.25
C SER A 57 3.39 7.62 -11.57
N GLU A 58 2.96 6.39 -11.88
CA GLU A 58 1.56 6.06 -12.15
C GLU A 58 0.75 5.83 -10.88
N ILE A 59 1.41 5.56 -9.74
CA ILE A 59 0.73 5.23 -8.48
C ILE A 59 -0.08 6.45 -8.02
N GLY A 60 -1.38 6.24 -7.83
CA GLY A 60 -2.31 7.28 -7.45
C GLY A 60 -2.71 8.24 -8.57
N VAL A 61 -2.26 8.02 -9.81
CA VAL A 61 -2.64 8.82 -11.00
C VAL A 61 -3.40 7.96 -12.01
N LYS A 62 -2.91 6.74 -12.27
CA LYS A 62 -3.55 5.77 -13.17
C LYS A 62 -3.99 4.54 -12.39
N PRO A 63 -5.00 3.79 -12.87
CA PRO A 63 -5.34 2.53 -12.24
C PRO A 63 -4.21 1.51 -12.42
N PRO A 64 -3.98 0.63 -11.42
CA PRO A 64 -2.98 -0.43 -11.50
C PRO A 64 -3.32 -1.45 -12.59
N GLU A 65 -2.31 -2.12 -13.13
CA GLU A 65 -2.50 -3.29 -13.99
C GLU A 65 -3.04 -4.49 -13.19
N ILE A 66 -2.56 -4.63 -11.96
CA ILE A 66 -2.99 -5.67 -11.01
C ILE A 66 -3.17 -5.03 -9.64
N LEU A 67 -4.27 -5.32 -8.95
CA LEU A 67 -4.50 -4.92 -7.58
C LEU A 67 -5.11 -6.09 -6.80
N GLU A 68 -4.38 -6.59 -5.81
CA GLU A 68 -4.82 -7.68 -4.95
C GLU A 68 -4.79 -7.24 -3.49
N VAL A 69 -5.87 -7.55 -2.76
CA VAL A 69 -6.00 -7.22 -1.35
C VAL A 69 -5.27 -8.27 -0.52
N LEU A 70 -4.24 -7.84 0.22
CA LEU A 70 -3.54 -8.73 1.16
C LEU A 70 -4.25 -8.78 2.51
N VAL A 71 -4.62 -7.61 3.04
CA VAL A 71 -5.25 -7.48 4.37
C VAL A 71 -6.22 -6.30 4.36
N LYS A 72 -7.45 -6.52 4.82
CA LYS A 72 -8.39 -5.44 5.15
C LYS A 72 -8.33 -5.12 6.64
N ASN A 73 -8.53 -3.85 7.00
CA ASN A 73 -8.46 -3.40 8.40
C ASN A 73 -7.17 -3.85 9.10
N TYR A 74 -6.03 -3.59 8.46
CA TYR A 74 -4.71 -3.92 8.94
C TYR A 74 -4.50 -3.40 10.36
N ASP A 75 -4.44 -4.34 11.30
CA ASP A 75 -4.02 -4.12 12.67
C ASP A 75 -2.60 -4.63 12.89
N LYS A 76 -1.68 -3.72 13.22
CA LYS A 76 -0.29 -4.02 13.55
C LYS A 76 -0.11 -4.93 14.76
N SER A 77 -1.12 -5.04 15.62
CA SER A 77 -1.09 -5.86 16.83
C SER A 77 -1.27 -7.34 16.51
N ILE A 78 -1.92 -7.64 15.38
CA ILE A 78 -2.18 -9.00 14.87
C ILE A 78 -0.93 -9.53 14.16
N PRO A 79 -0.30 -10.63 14.65
CA PRO A 79 0.88 -11.21 14.03
C PRO A 79 0.71 -11.57 12.56
N GLU A 80 -0.42 -12.14 12.19
CA GLU A 80 -0.75 -12.61 10.84
C GLU A 80 -0.71 -11.46 9.84
N HIS A 81 -1.16 -10.27 10.24
CA HIS A 81 -1.08 -9.08 9.40
C HIS A 81 0.37 -8.65 9.15
N ARG A 82 1.21 -8.71 10.20
CA ARG A 82 2.64 -8.37 10.08
C ARG A 82 3.41 -9.36 9.21
N VAL A 83 2.96 -10.61 9.07
CA VAL A 83 3.61 -11.62 8.23
C VAL A 83 3.61 -11.20 6.76
N PHE A 84 2.54 -10.54 6.28
CA PHE A 84 2.49 -10.05 4.90
C PHE A 84 3.59 -9.03 4.62
N LEU A 85 3.79 -8.04 5.50
CA LEU A 85 4.89 -7.08 5.35
C LEU A 85 6.25 -7.77 5.27
N ARG A 86 6.48 -8.78 6.13
CA ARG A 86 7.74 -9.53 6.10
C ARG A 86 7.92 -10.34 4.83
N LYS A 87 6.86 -10.98 4.32
CA LYS A 87 6.93 -11.86 3.14
C LYS A 87 7.29 -11.10 1.86
N TYR A 88 6.86 -9.84 1.75
CA TYR A 88 7.06 -9.05 0.54
C TYR A 88 8.28 -8.13 0.61
N LEU A 89 8.72 -7.71 1.81
CA LEU A 89 9.83 -6.78 1.99
C LEU A 89 11.15 -7.43 2.45
N TYR A 90 11.16 -8.73 2.79
CA TYR A 90 12.34 -9.52 3.17
C TYR A 90 12.32 -10.89 2.50
#